data_AF-D4CB18-F1
#
_entry.id   AF-D4CB18-F1
#
_cell.length_a   1.000
_cell.length_b   1.000
_cell.length_c   1.000
_cell.angle_alpha   90.00
_cell.angle_beta   90.00
_cell.angle_gamma   90.00
#
_symmetry.space_group_name_H-M   'P 1'
#
loop_
_entity.id
_entity.type
_entity.pdbx_description
1 polymer ?
#
loop_
_entity_poly.entity_id
_entity_poly.type
_entity_poly.pdbx_seq_one_letter_code
_entity_poly.pdbx_strand_id
1 'polypeptide(L)'
;MEVKKEGTVSEETAEELRMELSECREDERSAQNQIVQVISTAGTVLSVIFGVSSYLKEIDASMAQMRHYLFYLSSLVLILTLSYITALGMRNVLRFHYIRDLEDRLYCINRNDMVHWMSFSSPITTRNPLHLKNGYSIFHYLSYAIATVCAISFCLVIQYVQYISIKPHDTVDKAVIFVLGAIAVLDCGAFVIMSVKAQKMFCWAARVSRERRRKRVLGGETKLQLKDKIQIFLYYLYPKKKDFQKSFIIGIGFATGIFLFYDAHMTWQMWNPFFLSFFVIEFLVYQARYLWNDVRGIGDIRKGEKGRLPVHCLGERRAGLAAFFIVFTRIIAAGFIVIQFGGEIAVPLAVSMSVILVISVMYEAGRTKKWDRMVFFLVSFGYPVRFFSGLWASCPDFWNRKAEAAGSTNMNILLFLLFLSYMCLGEFSAVLPWAHEAFTQKRGGERITKSYCNTLIEKMSQHRECTVSTDILFPMREEGKLSDVWNISFLLGIFFLTMMTVLLKRDGFLWLLEISILFCTMKLCVSGHGKILVYTILSIVLLSAKTVLCAASDAVLCIYVCVTEAVFILLYFSLRYLFDPSFDFFHLLRSSAVWAGSKIRRAGSKILYLFAGRDLQDHTGK
;
A
#
# COMPACT_ATOMS: atom_id res chain seq x y z
N MET A 1 -50.21 27.17 -2.79
CA MET A 1 -48.84 27.70 -2.95
C MET A 1 -48.54 28.55 -1.74
N GLU A 2 -47.95 27.95 -0.70
CA GLU A 2 -47.48 28.70 0.46
C GLU A 2 -46.29 29.57 0.04
N VAL A 3 -46.41 30.87 0.29
CA VAL A 3 -45.32 31.82 0.18
C VAL A 3 -44.32 31.50 1.28
N LYS A 4 -43.25 30.78 0.96
CA LYS A 4 -42.07 30.64 1.84
C LYS A 4 -41.57 32.06 2.14
N LYS A 5 -41.74 32.51 3.39
CA LYS A 5 -41.22 33.78 3.90
C LYS A 5 -39.73 33.90 3.57
N GLU A 6 -39.31 34.99 2.93
CA GLU A 6 -37.90 35.29 2.61
C GLU A 6 -36.96 35.23 3.82
N GLY A 7 -37.48 35.33 5.05
CA GLY A 7 -36.71 35.18 6.29
C GLY A 7 -36.19 33.75 6.57
N THR A 8 -36.95 32.69 6.23
CA THR A 8 -36.56 31.31 6.58
C THR A 8 -35.42 30.77 5.72
N VAL A 9 -35.32 31.19 4.45
CA VAL A 9 -34.23 30.77 3.55
C VAL A 9 -32.89 31.40 3.98
N SER A 10 -32.92 32.62 4.50
CA SER A 10 -31.73 33.31 4.99
C SER A 10 -31.20 32.70 6.29
N GLU A 11 -32.09 32.28 7.20
CA GLU A 11 -31.70 31.58 8.45
C GLU A 11 -31.18 30.17 8.19
N GLU A 12 -31.83 29.39 7.32
CA GLU A 12 -31.39 28.03 6.95
C GLU A 12 -29.99 28.07 6.30
N THR A 13 -29.77 29.02 5.39
CA THR A 13 -28.46 29.24 4.77
C THR A 13 -27.41 29.71 5.78
N ALA A 14 -27.79 30.56 6.74
CA ALA A 14 -26.89 31.01 7.79
C ALA A 14 -26.48 29.85 8.72
N GLU A 15 -27.40 28.94 9.02
CA GLU A 15 -27.14 27.79 9.88
C GLU A 15 -26.24 26.76 9.20
N GLU A 16 -26.46 26.46 7.91
CA GLU A 16 -25.54 25.64 7.11
C GLU A 16 -24.12 26.22 7.10
N LEU A 17 -23.99 27.53 6.90
CA LEU A 17 -22.69 28.22 6.91
C LEU A 17 -22.03 28.18 8.30
N ARG A 18 -22.79 28.28 9.38
CA ARG A 18 -22.27 28.18 10.76
C ARG A 18 -21.78 26.77 11.08
N MET A 19 -22.52 25.74 10.66
CA MET A 19 -22.09 24.35 10.84
C MET A 19 -20.78 24.08 10.10
N GLU A 20 -20.70 24.41 8.80
CA GLU A 20 -19.48 24.26 8.00
C GLU A 20 -18.30 25.04 8.61
N LEU A 21 -18.55 26.26 9.08
CA LEU A 21 -17.54 27.10 9.74
C LEU A 21 -17.03 26.45 11.04
N SER A 22 -17.91 25.84 11.84
CA SER A 22 -17.57 25.14 13.08
C SER A 22 -16.67 23.94 12.80
N GLU A 23 -17.07 23.08 11.86
CA GLU A 23 -16.28 21.91 11.45
C GLU A 23 -14.89 22.33 10.94
N CYS A 24 -14.82 23.34 10.07
CA CYS A 24 -13.56 23.84 9.53
C CYS A 24 -12.62 24.39 10.62
N ARG A 25 -13.16 25.01 11.67
CA ARG A 25 -12.37 25.54 12.80
C ARG A 25 -11.83 24.42 13.71
N GLU A 26 -12.59 23.34 13.90
CA GLU A 26 -12.11 22.16 14.62
C GLU A 26 -10.99 21.44 13.85
N ASP A 27 -11.18 21.30 12.55
CA ASP A 27 -10.21 20.75 11.61
C ASP A 27 -8.88 21.53 11.57
N GLU A 28 -8.94 22.86 11.70
CA GLU A 28 -7.75 23.72 11.76
C GLU A 28 -6.96 23.53 13.06
N ARG A 29 -7.66 23.44 14.21
CA ARG A 29 -7.02 23.15 15.51
C ARG A 29 -6.30 21.80 15.48
N SER A 30 -6.93 20.78 14.90
CA SER A 30 -6.33 19.46 14.72
C SER A 30 -5.09 19.49 13.82
N ALA A 31 -5.14 20.24 12.71
CA ALA A 31 -4.04 20.32 11.75
C ALA A 31 -2.80 21.03 12.31
N GLN A 32 -2.95 22.04 13.16
CA GLN A 32 -1.82 22.72 13.79
C GLN A 32 -1.07 21.79 14.75
N ASN A 33 -1.80 20.99 15.54
CA ASN A 33 -1.21 19.98 16.42
C ASN A 33 -0.46 18.90 15.64
N GLN A 34 -0.98 18.49 14.48
CA GLN A 34 -0.31 17.50 13.61
C GLN A 34 1.06 17.96 13.12
N ILE A 35 1.22 19.24 12.74
CA ILE A 35 2.52 19.76 12.26
C ILE A 35 3.57 19.69 13.38
N VAL A 36 3.21 20.11 14.60
CA VAL A 36 4.12 20.09 15.76
C VAL A 36 4.51 18.66 16.12
N GLN A 37 3.54 17.73 16.11
CA GLN A 37 3.81 16.31 16.36
C GLN A 37 4.79 15.73 15.35
N VAL A 38 4.59 16.00 14.05
CA VAL A 38 5.49 15.52 12.99
C VAL A 38 6.92 16.01 13.17
N ILE A 39 7.11 17.31 13.43
CA ILE A 39 8.44 17.89 13.66
C ILE A 39 9.10 17.27 14.89
N SER A 40 8.35 17.14 15.99
CA SER A 40 8.85 16.56 17.24
C SER A 40 9.22 15.09 17.10
N THR A 41 8.37 14.28 16.45
CA THR A 41 8.64 12.87 16.17
C THR A 41 9.85 12.72 15.26
N ALA A 42 9.95 13.50 14.18
CA ALA A 42 11.11 13.46 13.29
C ALA A 42 12.41 13.82 14.02
N GLY A 43 12.41 14.92 14.79
CA GLY A 43 13.58 15.31 15.59
C GLY A 43 13.99 14.23 16.60
N THR A 44 13.02 13.59 17.26
CA THR A 44 13.27 12.49 18.20
C THR A 44 13.88 11.28 17.50
N VAL A 45 13.29 10.84 16.38
CA VAL A 45 13.77 9.69 15.61
C VAL A 45 15.18 9.95 15.07
N LEU A 46 15.43 11.13 14.51
CA LEU A 46 16.75 11.53 14.02
C LEU A 46 17.79 11.57 15.15
N SER A 47 17.41 12.05 16.33
CA SER A 47 18.28 12.08 17.51
C SER A 47 18.61 10.67 18.02
N VAL A 48 17.64 9.75 18.01
CA VAL A 48 17.86 8.34 18.38
C VAL A 48 18.78 7.66 17.36
N ILE A 49 18.54 7.84 16.06
CA ILE A 49 19.39 7.29 15.01
C ILE A 49 20.82 7.85 15.13
N PHE A 50 20.95 9.14 15.41
CA PHE A 50 22.25 9.77 15.65
C PHE A 50 22.94 9.20 16.88
N GLY A 51 22.22 9.07 18.00
CA GLY A 51 22.74 8.46 19.22
C GLY A 51 23.28 7.06 18.94
N VAL A 52 22.48 6.18 18.33
CA VAL A 52 22.90 4.83 17.95
C VAL A 52 24.12 4.85 17.03
N SER A 53 24.10 5.70 16.00
CA SER A 53 25.23 5.85 15.06
C SER A 53 26.53 6.32 15.73
N SER A 54 26.42 7.14 16.79
CA SER A 54 27.57 7.65 17.55
C SER A 54 28.15 6.62 18.55
N TYR A 55 27.34 5.67 19.02
CA TYR A 55 27.79 4.57 19.90
C TYR A 55 28.51 3.45 19.15
N LEU A 56 28.24 3.29 17.84
CA LEU A 56 28.91 2.35 16.97
C LEU A 56 30.32 2.87 16.61
N LYS A 57 31.30 2.76 17.52
CA LYS A 57 32.71 3.06 17.21
C LYS A 57 33.32 1.99 16.29
N GLU A 58 34.24 2.42 15.43
CA GLU A 58 34.93 1.60 14.40
C GLU A 58 35.81 0.51 15.02
N ILE A 59 35.22 -0.63 15.34
CA ILE A 59 35.95 -1.84 15.73
C ILE A 59 35.86 -2.91 14.63
N ASP A 60 34.76 -2.95 13.86
CA ASP A 60 34.48 -3.96 12.82
C ASP A 60 33.87 -3.39 11.53
N ALA A 61 34.13 -4.03 10.39
CA ALA A 61 33.61 -3.65 9.07
C ALA A 61 32.07 -3.73 8.98
N SER A 62 31.45 -4.67 9.69
CA SER A 62 29.99 -4.80 9.78
C SER A 62 29.33 -3.60 10.48
N MET A 63 30.00 -3.07 11.51
CA MET A 63 29.56 -1.89 12.26
C MET A 63 29.72 -0.61 11.43
N ALA A 64 30.77 -0.53 10.60
CA ALA A 64 30.93 0.56 9.65
C ALA A 64 29.77 0.59 8.63
N GLN A 65 29.42 -0.56 8.04
CA GLN A 65 28.30 -0.67 7.09
C GLN A 65 26.95 -0.32 7.72
N MET A 66 26.74 -0.68 8.99
CA MET A 66 25.52 -0.30 9.73
C MET A 66 25.36 1.22 9.86
N ARG A 67 26.45 1.98 9.97
CA ARG A 67 26.39 3.45 10.04
C ARG A 67 25.92 4.08 8.73
N HIS A 68 26.32 3.53 7.57
CA HIS A 68 25.78 3.95 6.27
C HIS A 68 24.27 3.70 6.18
N TYR A 69 23.80 2.53 6.60
CA TYR A 69 22.36 2.24 6.62
C TYR A 69 21.56 3.16 7.54
N LEU A 70 22.11 3.48 8.73
CA LEU A 70 21.49 4.45 9.64
C LEU A 70 21.42 5.86 9.04
N PHE A 71 22.44 6.26 8.26
CA PHE A 71 22.45 7.52 7.53
C PHE A 71 21.46 7.57 6.36
N TYR A 72 21.28 6.46 5.64
CA TYR A 72 20.25 6.37 4.61
C TYR A 72 18.85 6.44 5.22
N LEU A 73 18.66 5.78 6.36
CA LEU A 73 17.39 5.82 7.10
C LEU A 73 17.08 7.24 7.61
N SER A 74 18.05 7.93 8.20
CA SER A 74 17.87 9.33 8.66
C SER A 74 17.58 10.28 7.51
N SER A 75 18.27 10.12 6.38
CA SER A 75 18.02 10.90 5.15
C SER A 75 16.61 10.68 4.62
N LEU A 76 16.13 9.43 4.60
CA LEU A 76 14.77 9.10 4.18
C LEU A 76 13.72 9.71 5.11
N VAL A 77 13.92 9.59 6.42
CA VAL A 77 13.03 10.21 7.42
C VAL A 77 12.93 11.71 7.18
N LEU A 78 14.07 12.39 7.00
CA LEU A 78 14.11 13.84 6.79
C LEU A 78 13.40 14.26 5.50
N ILE A 79 13.61 13.54 4.39
CA ILE A 79 12.92 13.78 3.10
C ILE A 79 11.40 13.66 3.28
N LEU A 80 10.93 12.56 3.89
CA LEU A 80 9.51 12.32 4.10
C LEU A 80 8.89 13.39 5.01
N THR A 81 9.59 13.77 6.07
CA THR A 81 9.15 14.80 7.01
C THR A 81 9.02 16.17 6.33
N LEU A 82 10.03 16.62 5.58
CA LEU A 82 10.00 17.92 4.89
C LEU A 82 8.86 18.01 3.87
N SER A 83 8.69 16.97 3.05
CA SER A 83 7.61 16.94 2.06
C SER A 83 6.23 16.86 2.71
N TYR A 84 6.08 16.12 3.82
CA TYR A 84 4.81 16.03 4.55
C TYR A 84 4.44 17.35 5.25
N ILE A 85 5.40 18.04 5.88
CA ILE A 85 5.18 19.37 6.48
C ILE A 85 4.78 20.37 5.39
N THR A 86 5.42 20.32 4.22
CA THR A 86 5.08 21.18 3.08
C THR A 86 3.65 20.92 2.61
N ALA A 87 3.23 19.66 2.51
CA ALA A 87 1.85 19.28 2.18
C ALA A 87 0.82 19.78 3.21
N LEU A 88 1.11 19.65 4.51
CA LEU A 88 0.27 20.18 5.58
C LEU A 88 0.17 21.71 5.51
N GLY A 89 1.29 22.39 5.24
CA GLY A 89 1.34 23.84 5.04
C GLY A 89 0.43 24.29 3.90
N MET A 90 0.49 23.61 2.74
CA MET A 90 -0.39 23.91 1.60
C MET A 90 -1.88 23.76 1.95
N ARG A 91 -2.24 22.73 2.72
CA ARG A 91 -3.63 22.49 3.15
C ARG A 91 -4.12 23.61 4.07
N ASN A 92 -3.33 24.02 5.05
CA ASN A 92 -3.73 25.05 6.02
C ASN A 92 -3.93 26.41 5.34
N VAL A 93 -3.08 26.77 4.37
CA VAL A 93 -3.23 28.02 3.60
C VAL A 93 -4.54 28.05 2.80
N LEU A 94 -4.91 26.95 2.15
CA LEU A 94 -6.18 26.84 1.44
C LEU A 94 -7.38 26.90 2.39
N ARG A 95 -7.29 26.20 3.53
CA ARG A 95 -8.34 26.15 4.54
C ARG A 95 -8.58 27.52 5.17
N PHE A 96 -7.52 28.28 5.45
CA PHE A 96 -7.63 29.65 5.94
C PHE A 96 -8.51 30.52 5.02
N HIS A 97 -8.18 30.55 3.73
CA HIS A 97 -8.93 31.38 2.78
C HIS A 97 -10.38 30.90 2.59
N TYR A 98 -10.62 29.60 2.74
CA TYR A 98 -11.97 29.04 2.73
C TYR A 98 -12.79 29.48 3.94
N ILE A 99 -12.22 29.38 5.15
CA ILE A 99 -12.87 29.85 6.38
C ILE A 99 -13.19 31.34 6.27
N ARG A 100 -12.28 32.14 5.73
CA ARG A 100 -12.52 33.57 5.51
C ARG A 100 -13.68 33.82 4.52
N ASP A 101 -13.74 33.08 3.41
CA ASP A 101 -14.87 33.17 2.46
C ASP A 101 -16.22 32.77 3.09
N LEU A 102 -16.23 31.87 4.09
CA LEU A 102 -17.44 31.55 4.87
C LEU A 102 -17.81 32.68 5.83
N GLU A 103 -16.84 33.24 6.55
CA GLU A 103 -17.03 34.39 7.45
C GLU A 103 -17.56 35.61 6.69
N ASP A 104 -16.99 35.94 5.52
CA ASP A 104 -17.40 37.05 4.67
C ASP A 104 -18.86 36.90 4.19
N ARG A 105 -19.29 35.67 3.87
CA ARG A 105 -20.68 35.38 3.48
C ARG A 105 -21.65 35.46 4.65
N LEU A 106 -21.24 34.98 5.83
CA LEU A 106 -22.03 35.11 7.05
C LEU A 106 -22.21 36.59 7.44
N TYR A 107 -21.18 37.41 7.29
CA TYR A 107 -21.27 38.86 7.47
C TYR A 107 -22.29 39.49 6.52
N CYS A 108 -22.29 39.10 5.24
CA CYS A 108 -23.27 39.60 4.28
C CYS A 108 -24.73 39.30 4.67
N ILE A 109 -24.97 38.19 5.39
CA ILE A 109 -26.29 37.78 5.85
C ILE A 109 -26.68 38.49 7.16
N ASN A 110 -25.77 38.54 8.13
CA ASN A 110 -26.09 38.98 9.50
C ASN A 110 -25.69 40.42 9.83
N ARG A 111 -25.03 41.13 8.88
CA ARG A 111 -24.52 42.53 8.96
C ARG A 111 -24.11 42.99 10.36
N ASN A 112 -23.36 42.15 11.05
CA ASN A 112 -22.95 42.37 12.42
C ASN A 112 -21.46 42.70 12.41
N ASP A 113 -21.05 43.85 12.95
CA ASP A 113 -19.67 44.35 12.90
C ASP A 113 -18.69 43.61 13.83
N MET A 114 -18.97 42.34 14.13
CA MET A 114 -18.10 41.48 14.91
C MET A 114 -16.90 41.03 14.07
N VAL A 115 -15.69 41.39 14.50
CA VAL A 115 -14.46 40.86 13.90
C VAL A 115 -14.30 39.38 14.28
N HIS A 116 -14.43 38.49 13.31
CA HIS A 116 -14.29 37.06 13.54
C HIS A 116 -12.83 36.63 13.79
N TRP A 117 -12.66 35.59 14.62
CA TRP A 117 -11.36 35.13 15.09
C TRP A 117 -10.37 34.81 13.97
N MET A 118 -10.78 34.25 12.83
CA MET A 118 -9.83 33.95 11.74
C MET A 118 -9.41 35.20 10.98
N SER A 119 -10.28 36.19 10.86
CA SER A 119 -9.92 37.50 10.32
C SER A 119 -8.94 38.24 11.26
N PHE A 120 -9.11 38.10 12.57
CA PHE A 120 -8.20 38.65 13.60
C PHE A 120 -6.86 37.89 13.66
N SER A 121 -6.88 36.56 13.63
CA SER A 121 -5.71 35.67 13.67
C SER A 121 -5.11 35.37 12.30
N SER A 122 -5.57 36.06 11.25
CA SER A 122 -5.08 35.95 9.88
C SER A 122 -3.53 35.93 9.76
N PRO A 123 -2.80 36.81 10.48
CA PRO A 123 -1.34 36.79 10.47
C PRO A 123 -0.73 35.55 11.14
N ILE A 124 -1.43 34.96 12.11
CA ILE A 124 -1.05 33.75 12.85
C ILE A 124 -1.24 32.50 11.97
N THR A 125 -2.37 32.42 11.27
CA THR A 125 -2.80 31.20 10.57
C THR A 125 -2.21 31.08 9.16
N THR A 126 -2.05 32.19 8.43
CA THR A 126 -1.55 32.17 7.04
C THR A 126 -0.03 32.08 6.92
N ARG A 127 0.70 32.48 7.98
CA ARG A 127 2.17 32.55 8.00
C ARG A 127 2.73 33.36 6.82
N ASN A 128 1.97 34.30 6.29
CA ASN A 128 2.33 35.11 5.14
C ASN A 128 2.81 36.49 5.63
N PRO A 129 4.04 36.91 5.26
CA PRO A 129 4.61 38.18 5.70
C PRO A 129 3.78 39.39 5.26
N LEU A 130 2.97 39.28 4.21
CA LEU A 130 2.06 40.34 3.74
C LEU A 130 0.89 40.62 4.71
N HIS A 131 0.65 39.76 5.70
CA HIS A 131 -0.37 39.95 6.72
C HIS A 131 0.18 40.58 8.03
N LEU A 132 1.46 40.92 8.11
CA LEU A 132 2.09 41.53 9.29
C LEU A 132 1.74 43.02 9.39
N LYS A 133 0.60 43.35 10.00
CA LYS A 133 0.10 44.73 10.09
C LYS A 133 0.24 45.40 11.47
N ASN A 134 0.47 44.63 12.54
CA ASN A 134 0.57 45.15 13.90
C ASN A 134 1.73 44.47 14.67
N GLY A 135 2.20 45.13 15.74
CA GLY A 135 3.34 44.65 16.53
C GLY A 135 3.13 43.24 17.10
N TYR A 136 1.93 42.95 17.59
CA TYR A 136 1.56 41.61 18.08
C TYR A 136 1.75 40.50 17.02
N SER A 137 1.29 40.73 15.80
CA SER A 137 1.43 39.78 14.68
C SER A 137 2.89 39.59 14.28
N ILE A 138 3.70 40.65 14.33
CA ILE A 138 5.13 40.60 14.05
C ILE A 138 5.84 39.75 15.10
N PHE A 139 5.59 39.99 16.39
CA PHE A 139 6.18 39.20 17.47
C PHE A 139 5.78 37.73 17.38
N HIS A 140 4.49 37.43 17.19
CA HIS A 140 4.03 36.05 17.07
C HIS A 140 4.64 35.34 15.85
N TYR A 141 4.67 36.01 14.69
CA TYR A 141 5.28 35.47 13.49
C TYR A 141 6.77 35.16 13.72
N LEU A 142 7.50 36.08 14.35
CA LEU A 142 8.91 35.92 14.65
C LEU A 142 9.15 34.75 15.62
N SER A 143 8.39 34.66 16.71
CA SER A 143 8.51 33.56 17.67
C SER A 143 8.27 32.20 17.02
N TYR A 144 7.24 32.08 16.18
CA TYR A 144 6.95 30.84 15.47
C TYR A 144 7.99 30.52 14.38
N ALA A 145 8.36 31.51 13.57
CA ALA A 145 9.32 31.36 12.49
C ALA A 145 10.69 30.95 13.04
N ILE A 146 11.18 31.61 14.10
CA ILE A 146 12.43 31.25 14.76
C ILE A 146 12.36 29.81 15.28
N ALA A 147 11.30 29.42 16.01
CA ALA A 147 11.18 28.07 16.54
C ALA A 147 11.19 27.00 15.44
N THR A 148 10.47 27.26 14.34
CA THR A 148 10.38 26.34 13.19
C THR A 148 11.72 26.25 12.46
N VAL A 149 12.38 27.38 12.20
CA VAL A 149 13.70 27.44 11.56
C VAL A 149 14.74 26.73 12.42
N CYS A 150 14.74 26.94 13.74
CA CYS A 150 15.66 26.27 14.66
C CYS A 150 15.45 24.75 14.64
N ALA A 151 14.20 24.26 14.67
CA ALA A 151 13.91 22.83 14.63
C ALA A 151 14.34 22.17 13.31
N ILE A 152 14.09 22.83 12.17
CA ILE A 152 14.53 22.35 10.87
C ILE A 152 16.06 22.37 10.78
N SER A 153 16.68 23.46 11.23
CA SER A 153 18.14 23.61 11.24
C SER A 153 18.81 22.53 12.09
N PHE A 154 18.25 22.22 13.26
CA PHE A 154 18.72 21.13 14.12
C PHE A 154 18.71 19.78 13.38
N CYS A 155 17.62 19.46 12.67
CA CYS A 155 17.53 18.22 11.89
C CYS A 155 18.58 18.17 10.75
N LEU A 156 18.78 19.29 10.04
CA LEU A 156 19.78 19.40 8.97
C LEU A 156 21.21 19.28 9.52
N VAL A 157 21.50 19.91 10.66
CA VAL A 157 22.81 19.85 11.30
C VAL A 157 23.12 18.43 11.77
N ILE A 158 22.17 17.73 12.40
CA ILE A 158 22.35 16.31 12.77
C ILE A 158 22.67 15.47 11.54
N GLN A 159 21.94 15.68 10.44
CA GLN A 159 22.17 14.95 9.20
C GLN A 159 23.57 15.21 8.63
N TYR A 160 24.00 16.47 8.64
CA TYR A 160 25.33 16.86 8.18
C TYR A 160 26.44 16.26 9.06
N VAL A 161 26.25 16.28 10.38
CA VAL A 161 27.19 15.66 11.34
C VAL A 161 27.27 14.15 11.11
N GLN A 162 26.14 13.46 10.91
CA GLN A 162 26.13 12.03 10.56
C GLN A 162 26.94 11.75 9.30
N TYR A 163 26.75 12.55 8.26
CA TYR A 163 27.48 12.38 7.00
C TYR A 163 29.00 12.52 7.17
N ILE A 164 29.47 13.57 7.85
CA ILE A 164 30.91 13.76 8.08
C ILE A 164 31.48 12.62 8.92
N SER A 165 30.66 12.06 9.82
CA SER A 165 31.09 11.00 10.71
C SER A 165 31.27 9.66 9.98
N ILE A 166 30.66 9.46 8.81
CA ILE A 166 30.74 8.21 8.05
C ILE A 166 31.89 8.34 7.04
N LYS A 167 33.01 7.67 7.33
CA LYS A 167 34.17 7.61 6.44
C LYS A 167 34.52 6.15 6.16
N PRO A 168 34.93 5.81 4.93
CA PRO A 168 34.98 6.64 3.73
C PRO A 168 33.57 6.94 3.15
N HIS A 169 33.46 7.96 2.29
CA HIS A 169 32.21 8.30 1.61
C HIS A 169 32.08 7.57 0.28
N ASP A 170 31.02 6.78 0.12
CA ASP A 170 30.67 6.13 -1.14
C ASP A 170 29.92 7.08 -2.09
N THR A 171 29.86 6.70 -3.37
CA THR A 171 29.11 7.43 -4.40
C THR A 171 27.62 7.54 -4.06
N VAL A 172 27.09 6.53 -3.38
CA VAL A 172 25.70 6.50 -2.89
C VAL A 172 25.49 7.55 -1.80
N ASP A 173 26.41 7.69 -0.85
CA ASP A 173 26.31 8.69 0.23
C ASP A 173 26.24 10.12 -0.33
N LYS A 174 27.06 10.42 -1.35
CA LYS A 174 27.08 11.71 -2.04
C LYS A 174 25.76 11.96 -2.80
N ALA A 175 25.25 10.93 -3.48
CA ALA A 175 23.97 11.02 -4.18
C ALA A 175 22.80 11.28 -3.21
N VAL A 176 22.80 10.60 -2.05
CA VAL A 176 21.77 10.78 -1.02
C VAL A 176 21.73 12.22 -0.49
N ILE A 177 22.90 12.82 -0.19
CA ILE A 177 22.95 14.23 0.22
C ILE A 177 22.51 15.18 -0.88
N PHE A 178 22.93 14.92 -2.11
CA PHE A 178 22.53 15.77 -3.24
C PHE A 178 21.00 15.76 -3.40
N VAL A 179 20.38 14.58 -3.34
CA VAL A 179 18.92 14.43 -3.41
C VAL A 179 18.24 15.12 -2.22
N LEU A 180 18.75 14.95 -1.01
CA LEU A 180 18.22 15.58 0.19
C LEU A 180 18.29 17.11 0.10
N GLY A 181 19.41 17.66 -0.36
CA GLY A 181 19.58 19.09 -0.61
C GLY A 181 18.64 19.62 -1.69
N ALA A 182 18.51 18.89 -2.80
CA ALA A 182 17.60 19.26 -3.88
C ALA A 182 16.13 19.28 -3.41
N ILE A 183 15.69 18.27 -2.65
CA ILE A 183 14.34 18.21 -2.09
C ILE A 183 14.12 19.34 -1.09
N ALA A 184 15.06 19.59 -0.18
CA ALA A 184 14.96 20.68 0.78
C ALA A 184 14.79 22.05 0.09
N VAL A 185 15.56 22.30 -0.98
CA VAL A 185 15.44 23.53 -1.79
C VAL A 185 14.08 23.59 -2.50
N LEU A 186 13.62 22.48 -3.09
CA LEU A 186 12.32 22.42 -3.75
C LEU A 186 11.16 22.65 -2.78
N ASP A 187 11.20 22.03 -1.59
CA ASP A 187 10.18 22.17 -0.55
C ASP A 187 10.17 23.59 0.04
N CYS A 188 11.34 24.20 0.29
CA CYS A 188 11.43 25.60 0.69
C CYS A 188 10.89 26.53 -0.41
N GLY A 189 11.27 26.30 -1.67
CA GLY A 189 10.78 27.07 -2.81
C GLY A 189 9.26 26.95 -2.97
N ALA A 190 8.72 25.74 -2.86
CA ALA A 190 7.29 25.47 -2.87
C ALA A 190 6.60 26.21 -1.72
N PHE A 191 7.10 26.12 -0.49
CA PHE A 191 6.53 26.81 0.66
C PHE A 191 6.46 28.34 0.46
N VAL A 192 7.52 28.96 -0.06
CA VAL A 192 7.55 30.41 -0.35
C VAL A 192 6.55 30.77 -1.45
N ILE A 193 6.56 30.06 -2.57
CA ILE A 193 5.63 30.31 -3.69
C ILE A 193 4.19 30.15 -3.21
N MET A 194 3.91 29.13 -2.41
CA MET A 194 2.58 28.82 -1.90
C MET A 194 2.09 29.89 -0.92
N SER A 195 2.96 30.35 -0.01
CA SER A 195 2.64 31.42 0.94
C SER A 195 2.37 32.76 0.22
N VAL A 196 3.14 33.10 -0.82
CA VAL A 196 2.97 34.34 -1.58
C VAL A 196 1.73 34.29 -2.50
N LYS A 197 1.47 33.17 -3.16
CA LYS A 197 0.35 33.01 -4.12
C LYS A 197 -0.92 32.43 -3.50
N ALA A 198 -0.96 32.27 -2.17
CA ALA A 198 -2.03 31.67 -1.38
C ALA A 198 -3.44 32.04 -1.87
N GLN A 199 -3.75 33.34 -1.92
CA GLN A 199 -5.06 33.84 -2.31
C GLN A 199 -5.43 33.48 -3.76
N LYS A 200 -4.50 33.61 -4.70
CA LYS A 200 -4.74 33.28 -6.11
C LYS A 200 -5.06 31.79 -6.28
N MET A 201 -4.37 30.93 -5.55
CA MET A 201 -4.59 29.49 -5.60
C MET A 201 -5.92 29.09 -4.97
N PHE A 202 -6.30 29.72 -3.86
CA PHE A 202 -7.64 29.55 -3.29
C PHE A 202 -8.73 29.92 -4.30
N CYS A 203 -8.65 31.11 -4.92
CA CYS A 203 -9.64 31.54 -5.90
C CYS A 203 -9.75 30.56 -7.08
N TRP A 204 -8.63 30.04 -7.56
CA TRP A 204 -8.60 29.03 -8.62
C TRP A 204 -9.23 27.71 -8.17
N ALA A 205 -8.84 27.19 -7.00
CA ALA A 205 -9.36 25.94 -6.45
C ALA A 205 -10.87 26.03 -6.19
N ALA A 206 -11.34 27.14 -5.60
CA ALA A 206 -12.75 27.40 -5.36
C ALA A 206 -13.56 27.45 -6.67
N ARG A 207 -13.04 28.12 -7.70
CA ARG A 207 -13.68 28.17 -9.04
C ARG A 207 -13.83 26.77 -9.63
N VAL A 208 -12.74 26.00 -9.68
CA VAL A 208 -12.74 24.63 -10.23
C VAL A 208 -13.70 23.73 -9.45
N SER A 209 -13.73 23.83 -8.13
CA SER A 209 -14.64 23.04 -7.27
C SER A 209 -16.11 23.41 -7.50
N ARG A 210 -16.44 24.70 -7.63
CA ARG A 210 -17.79 25.18 -7.94
C ARG A 210 -18.24 24.73 -9.33
N GLU A 211 -17.38 24.83 -10.34
CA GLU A 211 -17.65 24.33 -11.70
C GLU A 211 -17.92 22.82 -11.70
N ARG A 212 -17.10 22.04 -11.00
CA ARG A 212 -17.31 20.59 -10.87
C ARG A 212 -18.60 20.26 -10.12
N ARG A 213 -18.94 20.99 -9.05
CA ARG A 213 -20.23 20.82 -8.35
C ARG A 213 -21.40 21.14 -9.28
N ARG A 214 -21.35 22.26 -10.01
CA ARG A 214 -22.38 22.62 -11.00
C ARG A 214 -22.55 21.53 -12.05
N LYS A 215 -21.46 20.99 -12.60
CA LYS A 215 -21.53 19.86 -13.55
C LYS A 215 -22.16 18.60 -12.95
N ARG A 216 -21.88 18.28 -11.68
CA ARG A 216 -22.48 17.12 -10.99
C ARG A 216 -23.98 17.30 -10.72
N VAL A 217 -24.41 18.51 -10.38
CA VAL A 217 -25.79 18.80 -9.96
C VAL A 217 -26.72 19.09 -11.15
N LEU A 218 -26.24 19.86 -12.14
CA LEU A 218 -27.05 20.34 -13.27
C LEU A 218 -27.02 19.41 -14.48
N GLY A 219 -26.34 18.25 -14.41
CA GLY A 219 -26.38 17.23 -15.45
C GLY A 219 -26.04 17.73 -16.86
N GLY A 220 -25.11 18.68 -16.99
CA GLY A 220 -24.78 19.26 -18.29
C GLY A 220 -23.93 18.32 -19.17
N GLU A 221 -24.38 18.08 -20.40
CA GLU A 221 -23.56 17.46 -21.46
C GLU A 221 -22.20 18.16 -21.55
N THR A 222 -21.14 17.37 -21.34
CA THR A 222 -19.80 17.91 -21.18
C THR A 222 -19.09 17.88 -22.53
N LYS A 223 -18.81 19.06 -23.12
CA LYS A 223 -17.75 19.17 -24.15
C LYS A 223 -16.47 18.56 -23.57
N LEU A 224 -15.87 17.60 -24.30
CA LEU A 224 -14.66 16.88 -23.89
C LEU A 224 -13.56 17.87 -23.46
N GLN A 225 -13.28 17.98 -22.16
CA GLN A 225 -12.22 18.84 -21.67
C GLN A 225 -10.86 18.19 -21.92
N LEU A 226 -9.78 18.99 -21.95
CA LEU A 226 -8.41 18.49 -22.06
C LEU A 226 -8.09 17.44 -20.99
N LYS A 227 -8.67 17.60 -19.79
CA LYS A 227 -8.58 16.63 -18.70
C LYS A 227 -9.19 15.26 -19.06
N ASP A 228 -10.33 15.25 -19.75
CA ASP A 228 -10.99 14.03 -20.18
C ASP A 228 -10.18 13.35 -21.28
N LYS A 229 -9.59 14.13 -22.21
CA LYS A 229 -8.63 13.61 -23.21
C LYS A 229 -7.40 12.99 -22.57
N ILE A 230 -6.80 13.64 -21.58
CA ILE A 230 -5.66 13.11 -20.81
C ILE A 230 -6.09 11.84 -20.05
N GLN A 231 -7.29 11.82 -19.47
CA GLN A 231 -7.79 10.66 -18.74
C GLN A 231 -8.05 9.47 -19.68
N ILE A 232 -8.59 9.71 -20.88
CA ILE A 232 -8.76 8.71 -21.94
C ILE A 232 -7.40 8.19 -22.39
N PHE A 233 -6.45 9.08 -22.65
CA PHE A 233 -5.08 8.70 -23.02
C PHE A 233 -4.42 7.84 -21.94
N LEU A 234 -4.47 8.28 -20.68
CA LEU A 234 -3.92 7.55 -19.54
C LEU A 234 -4.62 6.20 -19.32
N TYR A 235 -5.93 6.11 -19.59
CA TYR A 235 -6.65 4.84 -19.54
C TYR A 235 -6.12 3.88 -20.61
N TYR A 236 -5.99 4.32 -21.85
CA TYR A 236 -5.46 3.48 -22.92
C TYR A 236 -3.98 3.11 -22.69
N LEU A 237 -3.19 4.03 -22.13
CA LEU A 237 -1.79 3.80 -21.76
C LEU A 237 -1.65 2.81 -20.60
N TYR A 238 -2.50 2.89 -19.58
CA TYR A 238 -2.44 2.01 -18.42
C TYR A 238 -3.84 1.80 -17.81
N PRO A 239 -4.64 0.85 -18.37
CA PRO A 239 -6.04 0.69 -18.02
C PRO A 239 -6.29 0.46 -16.53
N LYS A 240 -5.39 -0.27 -15.86
CA LYS A 240 -5.59 -0.75 -14.49
C LYS A 240 -4.56 -0.19 -13.51
N LYS A 241 -4.73 1.10 -13.16
CA LYS A 241 -3.86 1.85 -12.24
C LYS A 241 -3.61 1.16 -10.88
N LYS A 242 -4.61 0.46 -10.35
CA LYS A 242 -4.53 -0.23 -9.04
C LYS A 242 -3.69 -1.53 -9.05
N ASP A 243 -3.31 -2.02 -10.23
CA ASP A 243 -2.58 -3.28 -10.36
C ASP A 243 -1.05 -3.08 -10.46
N PHE A 244 -0.55 -1.84 -10.44
CA PHE A 244 0.90 -1.55 -10.45
C PHE A 244 1.66 -2.24 -9.31
N GLN A 245 1.02 -2.45 -8.16
CA GLN A 245 1.60 -3.21 -7.05
C GLN A 245 2.01 -4.66 -7.43
N LYS A 246 1.39 -5.27 -8.45
CA LYS A 246 1.75 -6.62 -8.91
C LYS A 246 3.06 -6.62 -9.66
N SER A 247 3.44 -5.49 -10.23
CA SER A 247 4.70 -5.31 -10.94
C SER A 247 5.90 -5.47 -10.01
N PHE A 248 5.76 -5.28 -8.69
CA PHE A 248 6.85 -5.55 -7.74
C PHE A 248 7.31 -7.02 -7.75
N ILE A 249 6.45 -7.96 -8.14
CA ILE A 249 6.78 -9.40 -8.15
C ILE A 249 7.90 -9.70 -9.17
N ILE A 250 7.95 -8.97 -10.29
CA ILE A 250 9.05 -9.14 -11.25
C ILE A 250 10.38 -8.65 -10.66
N GLY A 251 10.34 -7.58 -9.86
CA GLY A 251 11.51 -7.08 -9.12
C GLY A 251 11.98 -8.07 -8.06
N ILE A 252 11.05 -8.70 -7.33
CA ILE A 252 11.37 -9.74 -6.37
C ILE A 252 12.04 -10.92 -7.09
N GLY A 253 11.48 -11.40 -8.21
CA GLY A 253 12.08 -12.48 -8.99
C GLY A 253 13.48 -12.15 -9.51
N PHE A 254 13.66 -10.92 -10.02
CA PHE A 254 14.96 -10.43 -10.48
C PHE A 254 15.99 -10.42 -9.36
N ALA A 255 15.63 -9.85 -8.20
CA ALA A 255 16.46 -9.84 -7.00
C ALA A 255 16.81 -11.27 -6.55
N THR A 256 15.83 -12.19 -6.54
CA THR A 256 16.07 -13.60 -6.19
C THR A 256 17.10 -14.23 -7.12
N GLY A 257 17.06 -13.98 -8.43
CA GLY A 257 18.05 -14.52 -9.35
C GLY A 257 19.44 -13.92 -9.14
N ILE A 258 19.55 -12.65 -8.76
CA ILE A 258 20.83 -12.04 -8.39
C ILE A 258 21.40 -12.71 -7.14
N PHE A 259 20.58 -12.82 -6.08
CA PHE A 259 20.99 -13.45 -4.82
C PHE A 259 21.38 -14.93 -4.97
N LEU A 260 20.75 -15.65 -5.89
CA LEU A 260 21.03 -17.06 -6.11
C LEU A 260 22.28 -17.33 -6.96
N PHE A 261 22.66 -16.39 -7.84
CA PHE A 261 23.61 -16.68 -8.93
C PHE A 261 24.76 -15.70 -9.08
N TYR A 262 24.80 -14.60 -8.30
CA TYR A 262 25.87 -13.60 -8.38
C TYR A 262 26.38 -13.21 -6.98
N ASP A 263 27.70 -13.07 -6.84
CA ASP A 263 28.38 -12.68 -5.59
C ASP A 263 28.22 -11.19 -5.25
N ALA A 264 26.97 -10.73 -5.12
CA ALA A 264 26.56 -9.40 -4.64
C ALA A 264 27.05 -8.16 -5.44
N HIS A 265 27.90 -8.31 -6.46
CA HIS A 265 28.36 -7.21 -7.31
C HIS A 265 27.40 -6.97 -8.49
N MET A 266 26.46 -6.04 -8.32
CA MET A 266 25.57 -5.57 -9.39
C MET A 266 26.30 -4.60 -10.33
N THR A 267 26.34 -4.90 -11.63
CA THR A 267 26.75 -3.94 -12.66
C THR A 267 25.53 -3.31 -13.34
N TRP A 268 25.69 -2.10 -13.88
CA TRP A 268 24.60 -1.39 -14.59
C TRP A 268 24.05 -2.18 -15.78
N GLN A 269 24.89 -2.99 -16.43
CA GLN A 269 24.50 -3.81 -17.57
C GLN A 269 23.47 -4.90 -17.20
N MET A 270 23.44 -5.34 -15.95
CA MET A 270 22.48 -6.35 -15.46
C MET A 270 21.04 -5.80 -15.36
N TRP A 271 20.85 -4.48 -15.37
CA TRP A 271 19.52 -3.86 -15.28
C TRP A 271 18.79 -3.81 -16.63
N ASN A 272 19.52 -3.89 -17.75
CA ASN A 272 18.90 -3.83 -19.08
C ASN A 272 17.90 -4.98 -19.31
N PRO A 273 18.24 -6.25 -19.04
CA PRO A 273 17.28 -7.36 -19.10
C PRO A 273 16.08 -7.17 -18.18
N PHE A 274 16.28 -6.62 -16.98
CA PHE A 274 15.21 -6.32 -16.04
C PHE A 274 14.22 -5.31 -16.62
N PHE A 275 14.70 -4.17 -17.11
CA PHE A 275 13.84 -3.13 -17.68
C PHE A 275 13.10 -3.63 -18.92
N LEU A 276 13.76 -4.45 -19.75
CA LEU A 276 13.13 -5.07 -20.91
C LEU A 276 12.00 -6.01 -20.50
N SER A 277 12.27 -6.96 -19.60
CA SER A 277 11.26 -7.89 -19.07
C SER A 277 10.11 -7.15 -18.40
N PHE A 278 10.41 -6.13 -17.58
CA PHE A 278 9.42 -5.28 -16.95
C PHE A 278 8.53 -4.60 -17.98
N PHE A 279 9.12 -3.95 -18.98
CA PHE A 279 8.37 -3.23 -20.01
C PHE A 279 7.49 -4.17 -20.83
N VAL A 280 8.04 -5.29 -21.31
CA VAL A 280 7.30 -6.24 -22.15
C VAL A 280 6.16 -6.90 -21.37
N ILE A 281 6.43 -7.43 -20.17
CA ILE A 281 5.42 -8.17 -19.40
C ILE A 281 4.38 -7.22 -18.81
N GLU A 282 4.78 -6.17 -18.09
CA GLU A 282 3.85 -5.35 -17.33
C GLU A 282 3.18 -4.25 -18.15
N PHE A 283 3.90 -3.65 -19.10
CA PHE A 283 3.38 -2.50 -19.87
C PHE A 283 2.73 -2.90 -21.19
N LEU A 284 3.26 -3.90 -21.89
CA LEU A 284 2.70 -4.35 -23.17
C LEU A 284 1.70 -5.50 -22.97
N VAL A 285 2.14 -6.63 -22.44
CA VAL A 285 1.32 -7.87 -22.46
C VAL A 285 0.21 -7.86 -21.40
N TYR A 286 0.50 -7.55 -20.14
CA TYR A 286 -0.56 -7.50 -19.12
C TYR A 286 -1.55 -6.36 -19.35
N GLN A 287 -1.11 -5.18 -19.81
CA GLN A 287 -2.07 -4.10 -20.14
C GLN A 287 -2.90 -4.44 -21.38
N ALA A 288 -2.35 -5.15 -22.37
CA ALA A 288 -3.12 -5.68 -23.49
C ALA A 288 -4.18 -6.68 -23.00
N ARG A 289 -3.82 -7.61 -22.11
CA ARG A 289 -4.76 -8.54 -21.48
C ARG A 289 -5.89 -7.81 -20.74
N TYR A 290 -5.58 -6.81 -19.93
CA TYR A 290 -6.61 -6.05 -19.19
C TYR A 290 -7.54 -5.30 -20.13
N LEU A 291 -7.00 -4.66 -21.17
CA LEU A 291 -7.78 -3.95 -22.17
C LEU A 291 -8.66 -4.91 -22.99
N TRP A 292 -8.16 -6.10 -23.32
CA TRP A 292 -8.93 -7.16 -23.98
C TRP A 292 -10.12 -7.63 -23.13
N ASN A 293 -9.90 -7.84 -21.84
CA ASN A 293 -10.97 -8.18 -20.89
C ASN A 293 -12.04 -7.07 -20.81
N ASP A 294 -11.63 -5.81 -20.82
CA ASP A 294 -12.56 -4.68 -20.83
C ASP A 294 -13.36 -4.58 -22.16
N VAL A 295 -12.75 -4.91 -23.31
CA VAL A 295 -13.44 -4.98 -24.62
C VAL A 295 -14.53 -6.05 -24.64
N ARG A 296 -14.25 -7.25 -24.12
CA ARG A 296 -15.28 -8.30 -24.01
C ARG A 296 -16.36 -7.97 -22.98
N GLY A 297 -15.99 -7.26 -21.92
CA GLY A 297 -16.90 -6.74 -20.89
C GLY A 297 -17.85 -5.63 -21.37
N ILE A 298 -17.77 -5.16 -22.62
CA ILE A 298 -18.71 -4.15 -23.15
C ILE A 298 -20.16 -4.63 -23.05
N GLY A 299 -20.41 -5.93 -23.22
CA GLY A 299 -21.76 -6.51 -23.07
C GLY A 299 -22.31 -6.44 -21.64
N ASP A 300 -21.44 -6.40 -20.63
CA ASP A 300 -21.84 -6.29 -19.22
C ASP A 300 -22.22 -4.84 -18.84
N ILE A 301 -21.70 -3.85 -19.58
CA ILE A 301 -22.07 -2.42 -19.44
C ILE A 301 -23.56 -2.19 -19.73
N ARG A 302 -24.12 -2.91 -20.72
CA ARG A 302 -25.56 -2.86 -21.05
C ARG A 302 -26.46 -3.39 -19.94
N LYS A 303 -25.90 -4.10 -18.94
CA LYS A 303 -26.63 -4.66 -17.79
C LYS A 303 -26.51 -3.80 -16.52
N GLY A 304 -26.00 -2.57 -16.64
CA GLY A 304 -25.93 -1.60 -15.54
C GLY A 304 -24.59 -1.55 -14.79
N GLU A 305 -23.56 -2.27 -15.25
CA GLU A 305 -22.22 -2.14 -14.68
C GLU A 305 -21.54 -0.84 -15.14
N LYS A 306 -20.79 -0.18 -14.24
CA LYS A 306 -19.90 0.93 -14.61
C LYS A 306 -18.79 0.41 -15.52
N GLY A 307 -18.99 0.57 -16.83
CA GLY A 307 -17.98 0.27 -17.83
C GLY A 307 -16.68 1.05 -17.59
N ARG A 308 -15.56 0.33 -17.61
CA ARG A 308 -14.21 0.93 -17.46
C ARG A 308 -13.73 1.65 -18.71
N LEU A 309 -14.17 1.16 -19.87
CA LEU A 309 -13.89 1.82 -21.15
C LEU A 309 -14.49 3.23 -21.14
N PRO A 310 -13.86 4.20 -21.83
CA PRO A 310 -14.38 5.56 -21.97
C PRO A 310 -15.58 5.64 -22.92
N VAL A 311 -16.56 4.74 -22.75
CA VAL A 311 -17.80 4.63 -23.53
C VAL A 311 -18.63 5.90 -23.40
N HIS A 312 -18.69 6.48 -22.20
CA HIS A 312 -19.39 7.74 -21.93
C HIS A 312 -18.85 8.93 -22.74
N CYS A 313 -17.59 8.86 -23.20
CA CYS A 313 -16.95 9.91 -23.98
C CYS A 313 -16.89 9.61 -25.48
N LEU A 314 -16.59 8.36 -25.86
CA LEU A 314 -16.29 7.98 -27.25
C LEU A 314 -17.42 7.19 -27.92
N GLY A 315 -18.39 6.69 -27.16
CA GLY A 315 -19.38 5.71 -27.60
C GLY A 315 -18.81 4.28 -27.66
N GLU A 316 -19.68 3.26 -27.55
CA GLU A 316 -19.27 1.84 -27.47
C GLU A 316 -18.39 1.41 -28.63
N ARG A 317 -18.79 1.74 -29.87
CA ARG A 317 -18.11 1.30 -31.09
C ARG A 317 -16.69 1.88 -31.22
N ARG A 318 -16.52 3.19 -30.99
CA ARG A 318 -15.19 3.83 -31.10
C ARG A 318 -14.29 3.44 -29.93
N ALA A 319 -14.82 3.37 -28.71
CA ALA A 319 -14.05 2.93 -27.54
C ALA A 319 -13.55 1.49 -27.70
N GLY A 320 -14.41 0.60 -28.20
CA GLY A 320 -14.08 -0.80 -28.48
C GLY A 320 -13.06 -0.97 -29.60
N LEU A 321 -13.22 -0.25 -30.73
CA LEU A 321 -12.26 -0.29 -31.85
C LEU A 321 -10.88 0.25 -31.44
N ALA A 322 -10.83 1.38 -30.72
CA ALA A 322 -9.57 1.93 -30.23
C ALA A 322 -8.87 0.96 -29.27
N ALA A 323 -9.63 0.36 -28.34
CA ALA A 323 -9.12 -0.64 -27.42
C ALA A 323 -8.55 -1.87 -28.16
N PHE A 324 -9.29 -2.40 -29.13
CA PHE A 324 -8.84 -3.53 -29.97
C PHE A 324 -7.55 -3.21 -30.73
N PHE A 325 -7.47 -2.04 -31.36
CA PHE A 325 -6.28 -1.59 -32.07
C PHE A 325 -5.07 -1.46 -31.14
N ILE A 326 -5.25 -0.92 -29.93
CA ILE A 326 -4.17 -0.79 -28.93
C ILE A 326 -3.72 -2.15 -28.41
N VAL A 327 -4.64 -3.10 -28.18
CA VAL A 327 -4.27 -4.48 -27.82
C VAL A 327 -3.38 -5.08 -28.90
N PHE A 328 -3.80 -4.99 -30.16
CA PHE A 328 -3.06 -5.58 -31.28
C PHE A 328 -1.67 -4.97 -31.45
N THR A 329 -1.58 -3.64 -31.45
CA THR A 329 -0.30 -2.92 -31.56
C THR A 329 0.65 -3.23 -30.40
N ARG A 330 0.15 -3.40 -29.17
CA ARG A 330 0.98 -3.81 -28.02
C ARG A 330 1.56 -5.20 -28.17
N ILE A 331 0.78 -6.18 -28.64
CA ILE A 331 1.26 -7.55 -28.81
C ILE A 331 2.31 -7.62 -29.93
N ILE A 332 2.09 -6.90 -31.03
CA ILE A 332 3.10 -6.78 -32.11
C ILE A 332 4.36 -6.10 -31.60
N ALA A 333 4.22 -4.97 -30.90
CA ALA A 333 5.36 -4.24 -30.33
C ALA A 333 6.13 -5.10 -29.33
N ALA A 334 5.45 -5.89 -28.50
CA ALA A 334 6.07 -6.83 -27.58
C ALA A 334 6.90 -7.87 -28.33
N GLY A 335 6.33 -8.51 -29.36
CA GLY A 335 7.05 -9.48 -30.20
C GLY A 335 8.26 -8.86 -30.89
N PHE A 336 8.10 -7.67 -31.50
CA PHE A 336 9.20 -6.95 -32.14
C PHE A 336 10.33 -6.62 -31.16
N ILE A 337 9.98 -6.09 -29.97
CA ILE A 337 10.97 -5.74 -28.95
C ILE A 337 11.73 -6.96 -28.45
N VAL A 338 11.03 -8.08 -28.23
CA VAL A 338 11.65 -9.35 -27.81
C VAL A 338 12.62 -9.85 -28.87
N ILE A 339 12.25 -9.78 -30.16
CA ILE A 339 13.11 -10.24 -31.26
C ILE A 339 14.34 -9.33 -31.43
N GLN A 340 14.17 -8.01 -31.37
CA GLN A 340 15.24 -7.06 -31.65
C GLN A 340 16.18 -6.79 -30.47
N PHE A 341 15.64 -6.76 -29.26
CA PHE A 341 16.36 -6.34 -28.06
C PHE A 341 16.46 -7.42 -26.98
N GLY A 342 15.81 -8.57 -27.18
CA GLY A 342 15.73 -9.63 -26.16
C GLY A 342 17.05 -10.33 -25.89
N GLY A 343 17.95 -10.45 -26.87
CA GLY A 343 19.21 -11.18 -26.70
C GLY A 343 18.99 -12.55 -26.05
N GLU A 344 19.70 -12.83 -24.95
CA GLU A 344 19.60 -14.08 -24.18
C GLU A 344 18.24 -14.28 -23.48
N ILE A 345 17.52 -13.20 -23.13
CA ILE A 345 16.20 -13.29 -22.48
C ILE A 345 15.05 -13.42 -23.47
N ALA A 346 15.31 -13.40 -24.78
CA ALA A 346 14.28 -13.43 -25.81
C ALA A 346 13.38 -14.68 -25.69
N VAL A 347 13.99 -15.85 -25.52
CA VAL A 347 13.26 -17.13 -25.40
C VAL A 347 12.45 -17.21 -24.11
N PRO A 348 13.03 -16.99 -22.90
CA PRO A 348 12.26 -16.95 -21.66
C PRO A 348 11.09 -15.96 -21.71
N LEU A 349 11.31 -14.78 -22.28
CA LEU A 349 10.29 -13.74 -22.39
C LEU A 349 9.17 -14.16 -23.35
N ALA A 350 9.50 -14.74 -24.51
CA ALA A 350 8.52 -15.31 -25.43
C ALA A 350 7.68 -16.43 -24.80
N VAL A 351 8.30 -17.29 -23.97
CA VAL A 351 7.59 -18.32 -23.20
C VAL A 351 6.63 -17.68 -22.20
N SER A 352 7.08 -16.70 -21.41
CA SER A 352 6.20 -15.97 -20.47
C SER A 352 5.02 -15.31 -21.18
N MET A 353 5.25 -14.67 -22.33
CA MET A 353 4.19 -14.06 -23.15
C MET A 353 3.18 -15.10 -23.62
N SER A 354 3.66 -16.23 -24.13
CA SER A 354 2.82 -17.34 -24.61
C SER A 354 1.96 -17.92 -23.49
N VAL A 355 2.56 -18.14 -22.32
CA VAL A 355 1.84 -18.60 -21.12
C VAL A 355 0.76 -17.61 -20.70
N ILE A 356 1.04 -16.30 -20.68
CA ILE A 356 0.03 -15.28 -20.36
C ILE A 356 -1.13 -15.32 -21.35
N LEU A 357 -0.84 -15.48 -22.64
CA LEU A 357 -1.86 -15.54 -23.68
C LEU A 357 -2.75 -16.79 -23.51
N VAL A 358 -2.14 -17.97 -23.32
CA VAL A 358 -2.85 -19.23 -23.09
C VAL A 358 -3.73 -19.14 -21.84
N ILE A 359 -3.17 -18.67 -20.70
CA ILE A 359 -3.94 -18.46 -19.46
C ILE A 359 -5.11 -17.50 -19.71
N SER A 360 -4.91 -16.44 -20.49
CA SER A 360 -5.97 -15.45 -20.76
C SER A 360 -7.11 -16.05 -21.59
N VAL A 361 -6.79 -16.84 -22.61
CA VAL A 361 -7.78 -17.55 -23.43
C VAL A 361 -8.54 -18.58 -22.59
N MET A 362 -7.82 -19.40 -21.82
CA MET A 362 -8.44 -20.40 -20.95
C MET A 362 -9.30 -19.75 -19.88
N TYR A 363 -8.82 -18.70 -19.21
CA TYR A 363 -9.54 -17.99 -18.16
C TYR A 363 -10.90 -17.50 -18.67
N GLU A 364 -10.91 -16.97 -19.89
CA GLU A 364 -12.11 -16.46 -20.52
C GLU A 364 -13.07 -17.56 -20.99
N ALA A 365 -12.54 -18.69 -21.48
CA ALA A 365 -13.33 -19.88 -21.76
C ALA A 365 -14.00 -20.41 -20.47
N GLY A 366 -13.26 -20.44 -19.36
CA GLY A 366 -13.78 -20.81 -18.05
C GLY A 366 -14.87 -19.87 -17.56
N ARG A 367 -14.66 -18.55 -17.70
CA ARG A 367 -15.67 -17.53 -17.35
C ARG A 367 -16.95 -17.69 -18.18
N THR A 368 -16.83 -17.87 -19.50
CA THR A 368 -17.97 -18.00 -20.41
C THR A 368 -18.79 -19.25 -20.11
N LYS A 369 -18.12 -20.37 -19.81
CA LYS A 369 -18.76 -21.64 -19.44
C LYS A 369 -19.19 -21.71 -17.97
N LYS A 370 -18.96 -20.64 -17.17
CA LYS A 370 -19.21 -20.60 -15.72
C LYS A 370 -18.50 -21.72 -14.95
N TRP A 371 -17.29 -22.08 -15.37
CA TRP A 371 -16.45 -23.08 -14.70
C TRP A 371 -15.61 -22.40 -13.61
N ASP A 372 -16.25 -22.11 -12.47
CA ASP A 372 -15.66 -21.25 -11.44
C ASP A 372 -14.37 -21.83 -10.84
N ARG A 373 -14.25 -23.16 -10.73
CA ARG A 373 -12.99 -23.84 -10.32
C ARG A 373 -11.83 -23.56 -11.27
N MET A 374 -12.09 -23.54 -12.57
CA MET A 374 -11.09 -23.24 -13.59
C MET A 374 -10.67 -21.77 -13.52
N VAL A 375 -11.60 -20.86 -13.22
CA VAL A 375 -11.31 -19.43 -13.01
C VAL A 375 -10.39 -19.23 -11.80
N PHE A 376 -10.68 -19.88 -10.67
CA PHE A 376 -9.81 -19.83 -9.47
C PHE A 376 -8.42 -20.42 -9.74
N PHE A 377 -8.36 -21.57 -10.42
CA PHE A 377 -7.07 -22.18 -10.77
C PHE A 377 -6.26 -21.28 -11.71
N LEU A 378 -6.85 -20.70 -12.75
CA LEU A 378 -6.12 -19.92 -13.75
C LEU A 378 -5.66 -18.55 -13.26
N VAL A 379 -6.33 -17.96 -12.26
CA VAL A 379 -5.87 -16.69 -11.68
C VAL A 379 -4.58 -16.86 -10.87
N SER A 380 -4.35 -18.06 -10.30
CA SER A 380 -3.16 -18.37 -9.49
C SER A 380 -1.85 -18.23 -10.27
N PHE A 381 -1.84 -18.58 -11.57
CA PHE A 381 -0.64 -18.54 -12.41
C PHE A 381 -0.11 -17.13 -12.72
N GLY A 382 -0.90 -16.07 -12.45
CA GLY A 382 -0.48 -14.71 -12.76
C GLY A 382 0.77 -14.25 -12.00
N TYR A 383 0.98 -14.75 -10.78
CA TYR A 383 2.09 -14.31 -9.92
C TYR A 383 3.38 -15.08 -10.19
N PRO A 384 3.37 -16.42 -10.34
CA PRO A 384 4.55 -17.16 -10.77
C PRO A 384 5.11 -16.66 -12.09
N VAL A 385 4.27 -16.39 -13.09
CA VAL A 385 4.77 -15.93 -14.40
C VAL A 385 5.54 -14.61 -14.26
N ARG A 386 5.06 -13.68 -13.43
CA ARG A 386 5.79 -12.43 -13.12
C ARG A 386 7.10 -12.71 -12.42
N PHE A 387 7.07 -13.54 -11.38
CA PHE A 387 8.25 -13.88 -10.61
C PHE A 387 9.33 -14.50 -11.50
N PHE A 388 8.98 -15.53 -12.26
CA PHE A 388 9.92 -16.22 -13.15
C PHE A 388 10.39 -15.35 -14.32
N SER A 389 9.56 -14.43 -14.84
CA SER A 389 10.03 -13.46 -15.85
C SER A 389 11.11 -12.52 -15.30
N GLY A 390 11.05 -12.18 -14.01
CA GLY A 390 12.10 -11.44 -13.33
C GLY A 390 13.33 -12.29 -13.07
N LEU A 391 13.14 -13.53 -12.59
CA LEU A 391 14.22 -14.49 -12.34
C LEU A 391 15.04 -14.78 -13.60
N TRP A 392 14.38 -14.97 -14.74
CA TRP A 392 15.04 -15.17 -16.02
C TRP A 392 15.72 -13.91 -16.55
N ALA A 393 15.26 -12.72 -16.14
CA ALA A 393 15.93 -11.48 -16.50
C ALA A 393 17.31 -11.38 -15.84
N SER A 394 17.48 -11.88 -14.61
CA SER A 394 18.80 -11.93 -13.96
C SER A 394 19.63 -13.15 -14.34
N CYS A 395 18.98 -14.28 -14.68
CA CYS A 395 19.65 -15.51 -15.08
C CYS A 395 18.97 -16.13 -16.32
N PRO A 396 19.36 -15.72 -17.54
CA PRO A 396 18.75 -16.20 -18.78
C PRO A 396 19.08 -17.68 -19.06
N ASP A 397 20.34 -18.07 -18.86
CA ASP A 397 20.86 -19.44 -19.03
C ASP A 397 20.60 -20.37 -17.85
N PHE A 398 19.61 -20.03 -17.03
CA PHE A 398 19.29 -20.74 -15.80
C PHE A 398 19.13 -22.26 -15.96
N TRP A 399 18.60 -22.72 -17.10
CA TRP A 399 18.46 -24.16 -17.38
C TRP A 399 19.75 -24.81 -17.87
N ASN A 400 20.64 -24.04 -18.51
CA ASN A 400 21.90 -24.51 -19.08
C ASN A 400 23.02 -24.57 -18.03
N ARG A 401 23.20 -23.53 -17.21
CA ARG A 401 24.16 -23.52 -16.08
C ARG A 401 23.91 -24.64 -15.06
N LYS A 402 22.69 -25.13 -15.04
CA LYS A 402 22.21 -26.23 -14.20
C LYS A 402 22.48 -27.62 -14.79
N ALA A 403 22.60 -27.73 -16.11
CA ALA A 403 23.04 -28.95 -16.78
C ALA A 403 24.55 -29.18 -16.58
N GLU A 404 25.33 -28.11 -16.40
CA GLU A 404 26.74 -28.20 -15.98
C GLU A 404 26.87 -28.53 -14.48
N ALA A 405 25.96 -28.01 -13.65
CA ALA A 405 25.84 -28.35 -12.23
C ALA A 405 24.96 -29.58 -11.95
N ALA A 406 25.02 -30.61 -12.82
CA ALA A 406 24.18 -31.81 -12.84
C ALA A 406 24.34 -32.78 -11.63
N GLY A 407 24.57 -32.25 -10.43
CA GLY A 407 24.47 -32.94 -9.14
C GLY A 407 23.40 -32.39 -8.18
N SER A 408 22.63 -31.35 -8.54
CA SER A 408 21.69 -30.65 -7.63
C SER A 408 20.22 -30.96 -7.89
N THR A 409 19.76 -32.17 -7.55
CA THR A 409 18.32 -32.54 -7.55
C THR A 409 17.48 -31.61 -6.65
N ASN A 410 18.11 -30.98 -5.64
CA ASN A 410 17.47 -30.10 -4.68
C ASN A 410 17.00 -28.77 -5.28
N MET A 411 17.72 -28.17 -6.22
CA MET A 411 17.36 -26.84 -6.75
C MET A 411 16.05 -26.86 -7.54
N ASN A 412 15.77 -27.93 -8.28
CA ASN A 412 14.50 -28.13 -8.98
C ASN A 412 13.30 -28.11 -8.05
N ILE A 413 13.45 -28.84 -6.94
CA ILE A 413 12.40 -28.98 -5.95
C ILE A 413 12.16 -27.63 -5.29
N LEU A 414 13.22 -26.89 -4.94
CA LEU A 414 13.10 -25.55 -4.35
C LEU A 414 12.39 -24.56 -5.30
N LEU A 415 12.72 -24.56 -6.59
CA LEU A 415 12.08 -23.69 -7.58
C LEU A 415 10.62 -24.07 -7.84
N PHE A 416 10.33 -25.36 -7.84
CA PHE A 416 8.96 -25.85 -7.95
C PHE A 416 8.14 -25.46 -6.72
N LEU A 417 8.71 -25.56 -5.52
CA LEU A 417 8.09 -25.07 -4.29
C LEU A 417 7.85 -23.55 -4.32
N LEU A 418 8.80 -22.75 -4.84
CA LEU A 418 8.58 -21.32 -5.07
C LEU A 418 7.45 -21.08 -6.06
N PHE A 419 7.42 -21.80 -7.18
CA PHE A 419 6.35 -21.70 -8.16
C PHE A 419 4.99 -21.95 -7.52
N LEU A 420 4.85 -23.04 -6.76
CA LEU A 420 3.62 -23.37 -6.04
C LEU A 420 3.26 -22.32 -4.98
N SER A 421 4.24 -21.81 -4.24
CA SER A 421 4.02 -20.76 -3.24
C SER A 421 3.51 -19.46 -3.88
N TYR A 422 4.10 -19.02 -4.98
CA TYR A 422 3.63 -17.85 -5.72
C TYR A 422 2.27 -18.09 -6.41
N MET A 423 1.94 -19.32 -6.80
CA MET A 423 0.59 -19.66 -7.28
C MET A 423 -0.44 -19.42 -6.17
N CYS A 424 -0.16 -19.96 -4.98
CA CYS A 424 -0.96 -19.77 -3.78
C CYS A 424 -1.13 -18.28 -3.44
N LEU A 425 -0.06 -17.49 -3.51
CA LEU A 425 -0.10 -16.02 -3.35
C LEU A 425 -1.03 -15.35 -4.36
N GLY A 426 -0.92 -15.71 -5.64
CA GLY A 426 -1.77 -15.19 -6.70
C GLY A 426 -3.25 -15.52 -6.48
N GLU A 427 -3.55 -16.71 -5.98
CA GLU A 427 -4.91 -17.15 -5.71
C GLU A 427 -5.54 -16.39 -4.54
N PHE A 428 -4.96 -16.43 -3.33
CA PHE A 428 -5.59 -15.77 -2.18
C PHE A 428 -5.65 -14.24 -2.37
N SER A 429 -4.67 -13.65 -3.04
CA SER A 429 -4.65 -12.21 -3.31
C SER A 429 -5.68 -11.76 -4.35
N ALA A 430 -6.21 -12.66 -5.18
CA ALA A 430 -7.31 -12.39 -6.07
C ALA A 430 -8.67 -12.71 -5.43
N VAL A 431 -8.77 -13.85 -4.74
CA VAL A 431 -10.03 -14.36 -4.18
C VAL A 431 -10.52 -13.50 -3.00
N LEU A 432 -9.63 -13.03 -2.11
CA LEU A 432 -10.00 -12.17 -0.98
C LEU A 432 -10.72 -10.88 -1.44
N PRO A 433 -10.14 -10.06 -2.35
CA PRO A 433 -10.84 -8.91 -2.90
C PRO A 433 -12.15 -9.24 -3.61
N TRP A 434 -12.22 -10.37 -4.35
CA TRP A 434 -13.47 -10.78 -5.01
C TRP A 434 -14.58 -11.15 -4.02
N ALA A 435 -14.23 -11.77 -2.91
CA ALA A 435 -15.17 -12.02 -1.81
C ALA A 435 -15.68 -10.69 -1.21
N HIS A 436 -14.81 -9.72 -0.96
CA HIS A 436 -15.21 -8.39 -0.50
C HIS A 436 -16.11 -7.64 -1.50
N GLU A 437 -15.76 -7.68 -2.79
CA GLU A 437 -16.56 -7.08 -3.88
C GLU A 437 -17.96 -7.71 -3.90
N ALA A 438 -18.04 -9.04 -3.87
CA ALA A 438 -19.30 -9.77 -3.92
C ALA A 438 -20.20 -9.43 -2.72
N PHE A 439 -19.65 -9.35 -1.51
CA PHE A 439 -20.42 -8.95 -0.33
C PHE A 439 -20.94 -7.52 -0.38
N THR A 440 -20.11 -6.60 -0.86
CA THR A 440 -20.48 -5.19 -0.97
C THR A 440 -21.64 -5.03 -1.96
N GLN A 441 -21.57 -5.74 -3.10
CA GLN A 441 -22.66 -5.80 -4.07
C GLN A 441 -23.94 -6.39 -3.47
N LYS A 442 -23.84 -7.53 -2.77
CA LYS A 442 -25.00 -8.18 -2.11
C LYS A 442 -25.65 -7.27 -1.06
N ARG A 443 -24.86 -6.59 -0.22
CA ARG A 443 -25.36 -5.65 0.81
C ARG A 443 -26.02 -4.41 0.19
N GLY A 444 -25.49 -3.93 -0.93
CA GLY A 444 -26.05 -2.80 -1.68
C GLY A 444 -27.30 -3.14 -2.50
N GLY A 445 -27.77 -4.39 -2.48
CA GLY A 445 -28.88 -4.86 -3.32
C GLY A 445 -28.52 -4.92 -4.82
N GLU A 446 -27.23 -4.88 -5.17
CA GLU A 446 -26.76 -4.95 -6.54
C GLU A 446 -26.77 -6.40 -7.05
N ARG A 447 -27.11 -6.60 -8.32
CA ARG A 447 -27.11 -7.92 -8.95
C ARG A 447 -25.69 -8.37 -9.23
N ILE A 448 -25.28 -9.50 -8.64
CA ILE A 448 -23.97 -10.10 -8.89
C ILE A 448 -24.00 -10.84 -10.23
N THR A 449 -23.23 -10.33 -11.19
CA THR A 449 -23.15 -10.82 -12.57
C THR A 449 -22.13 -11.95 -12.76
N LYS A 450 -21.08 -11.97 -11.94
CA LYS A 450 -19.96 -12.92 -12.02
C LYS A 450 -20.30 -14.23 -11.30
N SER A 451 -20.33 -15.34 -12.02
CA SER A 451 -20.64 -16.69 -11.48
C SER A 451 -19.76 -17.06 -10.28
N TYR A 452 -18.44 -16.92 -10.42
CA TYR A 452 -17.49 -17.23 -9.36
C TYR A 452 -17.67 -16.38 -8.09
N CYS A 453 -18.18 -15.15 -8.20
CA CYS A 453 -18.53 -14.33 -7.04
C CYS A 453 -19.77 -14.89 -6.31
N ASN A 454 -20.75 -15.40 -7.06
CA ASN A 454 -21.90 -16.09 -6.47
C ASN A 454 -21.46 -17.36 -5.73
N THR A 455 -20.56 -18.16 -6.30
CA THR A 455 -20.03 -19.35 -5.62
C THR A 455 -19.30 -19.01 -4.31
N LEU A 456 -18.56 -17.90 -4.27
CA LEU A 456 -17.90 -17.44 -3.03
C LEU A 456 -18.92 -17.08 -1.96
N ILE A 457 -19.97 -16.34 -2.32
CA ILE A 457 -21.05 -15.98 -1.40
C ILE A 457 -21.82 -17.21 -0.94
N GLU A 458 -22.19 -18.13 -1.83
CA GLU A 458 -22.91 -19.35 -1.50
C GLU A 458 -22.12 -20.16 -0.47
N LYS A 459 -20.83 -20.41 -0.74
CA LYS A 459 -19.93 -21.07 0.20
C LYS A 459 -19.87 -20.35 1.54
N MET A 460 -19.75 -19.02 1.56
CA MET A 460 -19.71 -18.29 2.83
C MET A 460 -21.06 -18.31 3.58
N SER A 461 -22.18 -18.24 2.86
CA SER A 461 -23.54 -18.22 3.41
C SER A 461 -24.00 -19.57 3.97
N GLN A 462 -23.46 -20.69 3.47
CA GLN A 462 -23.69 -22.01 4.05
C GLN A 462 -23.07 -22.17 5.45
N HIS A 463 -22.13 -21.30 5.82
CA HIS A 463 -21.37 -21.44 7.06
C HIS A 463 -21.75 -20.43 8.15
N ARG A 464 -22.45 -19.37 7.78
CA ARG A 464 -22.89 -18.34 8.69
C ARG A 464 -24.41 -18.31 8.60
N GLU A 465 -25.08 -18.47 9.73
CA GLU A 465 -26.47 -18.05 9.88
C GLU A 465 -26.50 -16.52 9.68
N CYS A 466 -26.30 -16.06 8.44
CA CYS A 466 -26.56 -14.70 8.05
C CYS A 466 -28.08 -14.54 8.05
N THR A 467 -28.66 -14.42 9.24
CA THR A 467 -29.76 -13.47 9.39
C THR A 467 -29.20 -12.15 8.89
N VAL A 468 -29.76 -11.69 7.77
CA VAL A 468 -29.45 -10.42 7.13
C VAL A 468 -29.96 -9.31 8.05
N SER A 469 -29.34 -9.15 9.22
CA SER A 469 -29.53 -7.95 10.04
C SER A 469 -28.47 -6.95 9.61
N THR A 470 -28.93 -5.74 9.36
CA THR A 470 -28.25 -4.65 8.64
C THR A 470 -27.03 -4.07 9.36
N ASP A 471 -26.72 -4.56 10.57
CA ASP A 471 -25.78 -3.93 11.52
C ASP A 471 -24.47 -4.70 11.73
N ILE A 472 -24.29 -5.88 11.14
CA ILE A 472 -23.12 -6.71 11.44
C ILE A 472 -21.88 -6.30 10.61
N LEU A 473 -20.77 -6.21 11.34
CA LEU A 473 -19.37 -6.08 10.94
C LEU A 473 -19.04 -6.78 9.61
N PHE A 474 -18.09 -6.26 8.80
CA PHE A 474 -17.67 -6.88 7.55
C PHE A 474 -17.38 -8.38 7.73
N PRO A 475 -17.92 -9.29 6.88
CA PRO A 475 -17.86 -10.74 7.12
C PRO A 475 -16.43 -11.27 7.31
N MET A 476 -15.47 -10.70 6.61
CA MET A 476 -14.06 -11.11 6.70
C MET A 476 -13.40 -10.78 8.04
N ARG A 477 -14.07 -10.10 8.97
CA ARG A 477 -13.62 -9.86 10.36
C ARG A 477 -14.11 -10.91 11.36
N GLU A 478 -15.10 -11.71 11.03
CA GLU A 478 -15.57 -12.77 11.94
C GLU A 478 -14.67 -14.01 11.84
N GLU A 479 -14.96 -15.01 12.67
CA GLU A 479 -14.24 -16.28 12.64
C GLU A 479 -14.36 -16.93 11.25
N GLY A 480 -13.22 -17.33 10.71
CA GLY A 480 -13.11 -17.97 9.39
C GLY A 480 -13.02 -19.49 9.52
N LYS A 481 -13.07 -20.20 8.39
CA LYS A 481 -12.83 -21.65 8.33
C LYS A 481 -11.54 -21.95 7.58
N LEU A 482 -10.80 -22.96 8.01
CA LEU A 482 -9.62 -23.43 7.26
C LEU A 482 -9.98 -23.88 5.84
N SER A 483 -11.22 -24.33 5.63
CA SER A 483 -11.75 -24.79 4.33
C SER A 483 -12.09 -23.65 3.35
N ASP A 484 -12.01 -22.39 3.79
CA ASP A 484 -12.24 -21.25 2.91
C ASP A 484 -11.15 -21.21 1.82
N VAL A 485 -11.54 -20.97 0.56
CA VAL A 485 -10.64 -21.10 -0.61
C VAL A 485 -9.35 -20.27 -0.42
N TRP A 486 -9.47 -19.02 0.03
CA TRP A 486 -8.31 -18.15 0.27
C TRP A 486 -7.46 -18.59 1.47
N ASN A 487 -8.04 -19.25 2.47
CA ASN A 487 -7.31 -19.79 3.62
C ASN A 487 -6.50 -21.01 3.23
N ILE A 488 -7.08 -21.91 2.43
CA ILE A 488 -6.38 -23.06 1.87
C ILE A 488 -5.16 -22.58 1.06
N SER A 489 -5.37 -21.65 0.13
CA SER A 489 -4.26 -21.14 -0.70
C SER A 489 -3.20 -20.46 0.15
N PHE A 490 -3.56 -19.63 1.14
CA PHE A 490 -2.59 -19.00 2.03
C PHE A 490 -1.76 -20.04 2.82
N LEU A 491 -2.42 -21.03 3.44
CA LEU A 491 -1.75 -22.05 4.23
C LEU A 491 -0.86 -22.96 3.38
N LEU A 492 -1.30 -23.34 2.18
CA LEU A 492 -0.47 -24.08 1.22
C LEU A 492 0.76 -23.25 0.81
N GLY A 493 0.59 -21.94 0.58
CA GLY A 493 1.69 -21.04 0.25
C GLY A 493 2.78 -21.00 1.33
N ILE A 494 2.38 -20.89 2.60
CA ILE A 494 3.30 -20.95 3.75
C ILE A 494 3.90 -22.35 3.87
N PHE A 495 3.11 -23.41 3.72
CA PHE A 495 3.59 -24.79 3.78
C PHE A 495 4.70 -25.06 2.76
N PHE A 496 4.57 -24.61 1.51
CA PHE A 496 5.62 -24.79 0.50
C PHE A 496 6.92 -24.03 0.84
N LEU A 497 6.81 -22.86 1.47
CA LEU A 497 7.96 -22.09 1.96
C LEU A 497 8.63 -22.78 3.15
N THR A 498 7.85 -23.30 4.09
CA THR A 498 8.36 -24.14 5.19
C THR A 498 9.09 -25.38 4.66
N MET A 499 8.52 -26.07 3.66
CA MET A 499 9.18 -27.21 3.03
C MET A 499 10.51 -26.82 2.36
N MET A 500 10.60 -25.63 1.76
CA MET A 500 11.87 -25.10 1.26
C MET A 500 12.90 -24.95 2.38
N THR A 501 12.54 -24.33 3.51
CA THR A 501 13.45 -24.18 4.64
C THR A 501 13.98 -25.53 5.11
N VAL A 502 13.11 -26.54 5.20
CA VAL A 502 13.46 -27.90 5.64
C VAL A 502 14.45 -28.56 4.67
N LEU A 503 14.26 -28.37 3.37
CA LEU A 503 15.19 -28.89 2.35
C LEU A 503 16.53 -28.18 2.35
N LEU A 504 16.55 -26.90 2.71
CA LEU A 504 17.78 -26.09 2.75
C LEU A 504 18.59 -26.32 4.01
N LYS A 505 17.95 -26.53 5.15
CA LYS A 505 18.64 -26.73 6.43
C LYS A 505 17.90 -27.70 7.33
N ARG A 506 18.58 -28.79 7.67
CA ARG A 506 18.08 -29.79 8.62
C ARG A 506 18.54 -29.45 10.04
N ASP A 507 17.80 -28.56 10.70
CA ASP A 507 18.03 -28.13 12.08
C ASP A 507 16.76 -28.36 12.92
N GLY A 508 16.90 -29.01 14.08
CA GLY A 508 15.77 -29.38 14.92
C GLY A 508 15.05 -28.19 15.57
N PHE A 509 15.78 -27.12 15.90
CA PHE A 509 15.19 -25.91 16.47
C PHE A 509 14.49 -25.08 15.40
N LEU A 510 15.07 -25.03 14.19
CA LEU A 510 14.42 -24.43 13.03
C LEU A 510 13.09 -25.13 12.70
N TRP A 511 13.04 -26.46 12.81
CA TRP A 511 11.82 -27.23 12.60
C TRP A 511 10.72 -26.91 13.63
N LEU A 512 11.08 -26.74 14.90
CA LEU A 512 10.14 -26.32 15.95
C LEU A 512 9.57 -24.91 15.67
N LEU A 513 10.40 -23.98 15.19
CA LEU A 513 9.96 -22.65 14.78
C LEU A 513 8.99 -22.71 13.60
N GLU A 514 9.28 -23.51 12.58
CA GLU A 514 8.41 -23.70 11.41
C GLU A 514 7.03 -24.22 11.79
N ILE A 515 6.96 -25.25 12.63
CA ILE A 515 5.69 -25.79 13.14
C ILE A 515 4.94 -24.72 13.93
N SER A 516 5.64 -23.92 14.74
CA SER A 516 5.04 -22.84 15.51
C SER A 516 4.45 -21.76 14.60
N ILE A 517 5.14 -21.41 13.51
CA ILE A 517 4.67 -20.46 12.49
C ILE A 517 3.44 -21.03 11.76
N LEU A 518 3.47 -22.28 11.33
CA LEU A 518 2.32 -22.96 10.71
C LEU A 518 1.12 -22.98 11.65
N PHE A 519 1.32 -23.27 12.93
CA PHE A 519 0.24 -23.22 13.92
C PHE A 519 -0.35 -21.82 14.08
N CYS A 520 0.52 -20.79 14.17
CA CYS A 520 0.07 -19.40 14.28
C CYS A 520 -0.69 -18.92 13.03
N THR A 521 -0.25 -19.31 11.84
CA THR A 521 -0.93 -18.97 10.57
C THR A 521 -2.25 -19.73 10.39
N MET A 522 -2.36 -20.97 10.85
CA MET A 522 -3.65 -21.67 10.95
C MET A 522 -4.61 -20.94 11.91
N LYS A 523 -4.12 -20.50 13.08
CA LYS A 523 -4.92 -19.71 14.02
C LYS A 523 -5.31 -18.35 13.44
N LEU A 524 -4.44 -17.72 12.67
CA LEU A 524 -4.73 -16.47 11.95
C LEU A 524 -5.93 -16.62 11.02
N CYS A 525 -6.03 -17.74 10.29
CA CYS A 525 -7.11 -18.00 9.33
C CYS A 525 -8.49 -18.10 10.00
N VAL A 526 -8.57 -18.78 11.15
CA VAL A 526 -9.85 -19.02 11.85
C VAL A 526 -10.20 -17.93 12.85
N SER A 527 -9.27 -17.03 13.15
CA SER A 527 -9.49 -15.97 14.13
C SER A 527 -10.46 -14.90 13.64
N GLY A 528 -11.27 -14.38 14.56
CA GLY A 528 -12.11 -13.20 14.38
C GLY A 528 -11.44 -11.90 14.86
N HIS A 529 -12.21 -10.82 14.89
CA HIS A 529 -11.76 -9.46 15.19
C HIS A 529 -10.95 -9.37 16.50
N GLY A 530 -9.83 -8.66 16.49
CA GLY A 530 -8.89 -8.55 17.61
C GLY A 530 -7.91 -9.73 17.77
N LYS A 531 -8.34 -10.98 17.55
CA LYS A 531 -7.46 -12.16 17.62
C LYS A 531 -6.47 -12.21 16.45
N ILE A 532 -6.92 -11.79 15.26
CA ILE A 532 -6.14 -11.77 14.02
C ILE A 532 -4.84 -10.97 14.18
N LEU A 533 -4.90 -9.77 14.80
CA LEU A 533 -3.71 -8.93 14.99
C LEU A 533 -2.69 -9.61 15.91
N VAL A 534 -3.15 -10.26 16.99
CA VAL A 534 -2.26 -10.97 17.93
C VAL A 534 -1.53 -12.11 17.24
N TYR A 535 -2.24 -12.96 16.47
CA TYR A 535 -1.60 -14.05 15.75
C TYR A 535 -0.70 -13.56 14.60
N THR A 536 -1.00 -12.41 14.00
CA THR A 536 -0.11 -11.76 13.02
C THR A 536 1.20 -11.34 13.70
N ILE A 537 1.12 -10.60 14.82
CA ILE A 537 2.30 -10.16 15.58
C ILE A 537 3.12 -11.37 16.04
N LEU A 538 2.47 -12.40 16.61
CA LEU A 538 3.15 -13.61 17.05
C LEU A 538 3.89 -14.31 15.91
N SER A 539 3.26 -14.40 14.73
CA SER A 539 3.91 -15.00 13.54
C SER A 539 5.13 -14.19 13.10
N ILE A 540 5.07 -12.85 13.12
CA ILE A 540 6.20 -11.98 12.77
C ILE A 540 7.34 -12.08 13.79
N VAL A 541 7.03 -12.19 15.08
CA VAL A 541 8.04 -12.41 16.13
C VAL A 541 8.75 -13.74 15.93
N LEU A 542 8.02 -14.82 15.65
CA LEU A 542 8.60 -16.13 15.36
C LEU A 542 9.46 -16.11 14.08
N LEU A 543 9.02 -15.42 13.03
CA LEU A 543 9.80 -15.22 11.80
C LEU A 543 11.08 -14.41 12.04
N SER A 544 11.02 -13.42 12.93
CA SER A 544 12.21 -12.63 13.30
C SER A 544 13.24 -13.51 14.01
N ALA A 545 12.81 -14.37 14.94
CA ALA A 545 13.66 -15.37 15.58
C ALA A 545 14.26 -16.36 14.56
N LYS A 546 13.43 -16.86 13.62
CA LYS A 546 13.87 -17.71 12.50
C LYS A 546 14.96 -17.01 11.67
N THR A 547 14.75 -15.73 11.34
CA THR A 547 15.69 -14.93 10.53
C THR A 547 17.04 -14.77 11.23
N VAL A 548 17.05 -14.48 12.54
CA VAL A 548 18.29 -14.40 13.33
C VAL A 548 19.05 -15.72 13.32
N LEU A 549 18.35 -16.85 13.47
CA LEU A 549 18.97 -18.17 13.43
C LEU A 549 19.54 -18.51 12.04
N CYS A 550 18.83 -18.14 10.97
CA CYS A 550 19.32 -18.32 9.61
C CYS A 550 20.54 -17.45 9.31
N ALA A 551 20.56 -16.21 9.80
CA ALA A 551 21.69 -15.29 9.67
C ALA A 551 22.92 -15.78 10.44
N ALA A 552 22.75 -16.34 11.64
CA ALA A 552 23.83 -16.92 12.43
C ALA A 552 24.45 -18.18 11.81
N SER A 553 23.90 -18.69 10.70
CA SER A 553 24.36 -19.91 10.03
C SER A 553 24.66 -19.69 8.55
N ASP A 554 24.82 -18.43 8.12
CA ASP A 554 25.09 -18.02 6.73
C ASP A 554 24.13 -18.62 5.69
N ALA A 555 22.90 -18.96 6.11
CA ALA A 555 21.90 -19.59 5.25
C ALA A 555 21.07 -18.50 4.53
N VAL A 556 21.70 -17.79 3.60
CA VAL A 556 21.13 -16.63 2.87
C VAL A 556 19.78 -16.97 2.21
N LEU A 557 19.64 -18.16 1.63
CA LEU A 557 18.39 -18.56 0.98
C LEU A 557 17.25 -18.79 2.00
N CYS A 558 17.57 -19.22 3.22
CA CYS A 558 16.57 -19.32 4.29
C CYS A 558 16.09 -17.94 4.77
N ILE A 559 16.98 -16.93 4.77
CA ILE A 559 16.61 -15.54 5.07
C ILE A 559 15.60 -15.01 4.03
N TYR A 560 15.83 -15.30 2.74
CA TYR A 560 14.88 -14.95 1.69
C TYR A 560 13.50 -15.63 1.90
N VAL A 561 13.49 -16.90 2.30
CA VAL A 561 12.25 -17.61 2.63
C VAL A 561 11.52 -16.92 3.80
N CYS A 562 12.22 -16.54 4.87
CA CYS A 562 11.64 -15.79 5.99
C CYS A 562 10.99 -14.47 5.54
N VAL A 563 11.67 -13.71 4.68
CA VAL A 563 11.14 -12.45 4.15
C VAL A 563 9.88 -12.71 3.31
N THR A 564 9.88 -13.77 2.50
CA THR A 564 8.73 -14.15 1.66
C THR A 564 7.53 -14.58 2.52
N GLU A 565 7.75 -15.37 3.57
CA GLU A 565 6.70 -15.75 4.54
C GLU A 565 6.12 -14.53 5.26
N ALA A 566 6.97 -13.59 5.68
CA ALA A 566 6.54 -12.34 6.30
C ALA A 566 5.64 -11.53 5.35
N VAL A 567 6.02 -11.43 4.07
CA VAL A 567 5.21 -10.76 3.04
C VAL A 567 3.86 -11.45 2.88
N PHE A 568 3.80 -12.78 2.86
CA PHE A 568 2.53 -13.52 2.72
C PHE A 568 1.61 -13.26 3.92
N ILE A 569 2.14 -13.32 5.14
CA ILE A 569 1.39 -13.08 6.37
C ILE A 569 0.85 -11.65 6.43
N LEU A 570 1.70 -10.66 6.15
CA LEU A 570 1.32 -9.25 6.16
C LEU A 570 0.32 -8.92 5.05
N LEU A 571 0.50 -9.48 3.85
CA LEU A 571 -0.44 -9.29 2.74
C LEU A 571 -1.79 -9.93 3.05
N TYR A 572 -1.80 -11.15 3.58
CA TYR A 572 -3.04 -11.84 3.99
C TYR A 572 -3.79 -11.03 5.06
N PHE A 573 -3.08 -10.57 6.10
CA PHE A 573 -3.64 -9.66 7.10
C PHE A 573 -4.23 -8.40 6.47
N SER A 574 -3.44 -7.73 5.61
CA SER A 574 -3.86 -6.50 4.94
C SER A 574 -5.09 -6.72 4.09
N LEU A 575 -5.13 -7.77 3.26
CA LEU A 575 -6.25 -8.03 2.35
C LEU A 575 -7.56 -8.38 3.06
N ARG A 576 -7.53 -8.94 4.29
CA ARG A 576 -8.74 -9.12 5.11
C ARG A 576 -9.34 -7.80 5.61
N TYR A 577 -8.57 -6.71 5.65
CA TYR A 577 -8.99 -5.42 6.25
C TYR A 577 -9.03 -4.25 5.27
N LEU A 578 -8.17 -4.20 4.25
CA LEU A 578 -7.95 -3.04 3.38
C LEU A 578 -9.16 -2.68 2.52
N PHE A 579 -10.10 -3.62 2.34
CA PHE A 579 -11.33 -3.42 1.56
C PHE A 579 -12.55 -3.12 2.42
N ASP A 580 -12.36 -2.93 3.73
CA ASP A 580 -13.41 -2.60 4.67
C ASP A 580 -13.49 -1.08 4.89
N PRO A 581 -14.52 -0.38 4.35
CA PRO A 581 -14.72 1.04 4.58
C PRO A 581 -15.00 1.43 6.05
N SER A 582 -15.33 0.48 6.94
CA SER A 582 -15.47 0.72 8.38
C SER A 582 -14.23 0.32 9.20
N PHE A 583 -13.08 0.17 8.54
CA PHE A 583 -11.82 -0.15 9.21
C PHE A 583 -11.34 0.96 10.14
N ASP A 584 -11.30 0.65 11.44
CA ASP A 584 -10.66 1.46 12.47
C ASP A 584 -9.53 0.65 13.12
N PHE A 585 -8.30 1.09 12.83
CA PHE A 585 -7.08 0.47 13.36
C PHE A 585 -6.97 0.60 14.89
N PHE A 586 -7.39 1.72 15.48
CA PHE A 586 -7.31 1.95 16.92
C PHE A 586 -8.31 1.08 17.67
N HIS A 587 -9.51 0.90 17.11
CA HIS A 587 -10.49 -0.06 17.64
C HIS A 587 -9.95 -1.50 17.58
N LEU A 588 -9.33 -1.90 16.46
CA LEU A 588 -8.69 -3.21 16.34
C LEU A 588 -7.58 -3.38 17.39
N LEU A 589 -6.73 -2.38 17.58
CA LEU A 589 -5.63 -2.43 18.54
C LEU A 589 -6.15 -2.55 19.98
N ARG A 590 -7.17 -1.77 20.36
CA ARG A 590 -7.82 -1.86 21.68
C ARG A 590 -8.44 -3.22 21.94
N SER A 591 -9.22 -3.75 20.98
CA SER A 591 -9.85 -5.07 21.11
C SER A 591 -8.81 -6.19 21.23
N SER A 592 -7.71 -6.11 20.49
CA SER A 592 -6.59 -7.05 20.55
C SER A 592 -5.91 -7.01 21.93
N ALA A 593 -5.63 -5.82 22.45
CA ALA A 593 -5.00 -5.62 23.76
C ALA A 593 -5.87 -6.16 24.91
N VAL A 594 -7.19 -5.91 24.88
CA VAL A 594 -8.14 -6.45 25.87
C VAL A 594 -8.15 -7.98 25.85
N TRP A 595 -8.21 -8.58 24.66
CA TRP A 595 -8.21 -10.03 24.54
C TRP A 595 -6.89 -10.64 25.04
N ALA A 596 -5.75 -10.11 24.60
CA ALA A 596 -4.43 -10.58 25.04
C ALA A 596 -4.26 -10.46 26.56
N GLY A 597 -4.62 -9.31 27.14
CA GLY A 597 -4.62 -9.08 28.58
C GLY A 597 -5.54 -10.02 29.37
N SER A 598 -6.67 -10.43 28.80
CA SER A 598 -7.57 -11.42 29.44
C SER A 598 -6.97 -12.83 29.47
N LYS A 599 -6.24 -13.23 28.41
CA LYS A 599 -5.56 -14.52 28.33
C LYS A 599 -4.34 -14.58 29.23
N ILE A 600 -3.54 -13.51 29.27
CA ILE A 600 -2.39 -13.40 30.18
C ILE A 600 -2.87 -13.48 31.63
N ARG A 601 -3.95 -12.78 32.01
CA ARG A 601 -4.54 -12.90 33.36
C ARG A 601 -4.99 -14.33 33.68
N ARG A 602 -5.70 -15.01 32.78
CA ARG A 602 -6.10 -16.42 32.99
C ARG A 602 -4.91 -17.38 33.09
N ALA A 603 -3.87 -17.18 32.28
CA ALA A 603 -2.66 -17.98 32.32
C ALA A 603 -1.90 -17.74 33.65
N GLY A 604 -1.76 -16.48 34.06
CA GLY A 604 -1.20 -16.08 35.35
C GLY A 604 -1.97 -16.70 36.52
N SER A 605 -3.31 -16.65 36.51
CA SER A 605 -4.13 -17.32 37.54
C SER A 605 -3.96 -18.84 37.55
N LYS A 606 -3.86 -19.50 36.39
CA LYS A 606 -3.61 -20.95 36.32
C LYS A 606 -2.21 -21.33 36.84
N ILE A 607 -1.21 -20.52 36.52
CA ILE A 607 0.16 -20.70 37.03
C ILE A 607 0.16 -20.48 38.55
N LEU A 608 -0.48 -19.43 39.05
CA LEU A 608 -0.63 -19.20 40.50
C LEU A 608 -1.35 -20.37 41.19
N TYR A 609 -2.40 -20.93 40.58
CA TYR A 609 -3.10 -22.12 41.10
C TYR A 609 -2.23 -23.39 41.08
N LEU A 610 -1.35 -23.54 40.08
CA LEU A 610 -0.41 -24.67 40.02
C LEU A 610 0.73 -24.54 41.05
N PHE A 611 1.15 -23.31 41.37
CA PHE A 611 2.11 -23.05 42.44
C PHE A 611 1.46 -23.16 43.83
N ALA A 612 0.28 -22.56 44.03
CA ALA A 612 -0.47 -22.68 45.29
C ALA A 612 -1.01 -24.10 45.55
N GLY A 613 -1.26 -24.89 44.50
CA GLY A 613 -1.65 -26.30 44.60
C GLY A 613 -0.51 -27.25 44.97
N ARG A 614 0.76 -26.83 44.81
CA ARG A 614 1.92 -27.57 45.33
C ARG A 614 2.10 -27.35 46.83
N ASP A 615 1.89 -26.14 47.32
CA ASP A 615 2.01 -25.84 48.76
C ASP A 615 0.92 -26.52 49.61
N LEU A 616 -0.19 -26.95 49.00
CA LEU A 616 -1.27 -27.70 49.67
C LEU A 616 -1.08 -29.22 49.64
N GLN A 617 -0.20 -29.78 48.80
CA GLN A 617 0.09 -31.22 48.80
C GLN A 617 1.22 -31.60 49.78
N ASP A 618 2.11 -30.67 50.15
CA ASP A 618 3.14 -30.91 51.17
C ASP A 618 2.64 -30.75 52.62
N HIS A 619 1.38 -30.37 52.83
CA HIS A 619 0.80 -30.20 54.17
C HIS A 619 -0.43 -31.07 54.48
N THR A 620 -0.81 -31.99 53.59
CA THR A 620 -1.80 -33.04 53.90
C THR A 620 -1.39 -34.38 53.29
N GLY A 621 -0.45 -35.08 53.92
CA GLY A 621 0.00 -36.38 53.44
C GLY A 621 1.01 -37.11 54.32
N LYS A 622 0.64 -37.42 55.57
CA LYS A 622 1.34 -38.29 56.54
C LYS A 622 2.70 -37.84 57.06
#